data_AF-A0A1E7IV40-F1
#
_entry.id   AF-A0A1E7IV40-F1
#
_cell.length_a   1.000
_cell.length_b   1.000
_cell.length_c   1.000
_cell.angle_alpha   90.00
_cell.angle_beta   90.00
_cell.angle_gamma   90.00
#
_symmetry.space_group_name_H-M   'P 1'
#
loop_
_entity.id
_entity.type
_entity.pdbx_description
1 polymer ?
#
loop_
_entity_poly.entity_id
_entity_poly.type
_entity_poly.pdbx_seq_one_letter_code
_entity_poly.pdbx_strand_id
1 'polypeptide(L)'
;MTWNATTDADTDIILKVRSSFNKSMDGNCTLSWDDCPPVVNGTDISDLPSVSDGHQYIQWRAEFLTFDLAKTPVLHWVNLSYEYGIPFIVNSSGCIRYSSHYTDMRNFELIYAHGAMIKNQTEGVLMVSDPPISITRGTHGYLNYTKLIITAINLTGSERAPTSEFVTITPYDTNSELITGGLYYKNFTINITTYYLVVWEKWFTDTCEDAGLVNGTDPGNYNIAREENRLQISFCGDETRPINIWLKSAEAGIAMKGDG
;
A
#
# COMPACT_ATOMS: atom_id res chain seq x y z
N MET A 1 -20.21 -8.71 5.41
CA MET A 1 -21.32 -9.19 4.55
C MET A 1 -22.26 -10.07 5.38
N THR A 2 -23.57 -9.97 5.19
CA THR A 2 -24.56 -10.79 5.91
C THR A 2 -25.55 -11.42 4.93
N TRP A 3 -26.06 -12.61 5.23
CA TRP A 3 -27.11 -13.26 4.43
C TRP A 3 -28.03 -14.11 5.29
N ASN A 4 -29.16 -14.49 4.71
CA ASN A 4 -30.10 -15.42 5.31
C ASN A 4 -30.46 -16.51 4.31
N ALA A 5 -30.43 -17.74 4.78
CA ALA A 5 -30.72 -18.92 4.00
C ALA A 5 -31.45 -19.97 4.85
N THR A 6 -32.17 -20.86 4.18
CA THR A 6 -32.73 -22.09 4.75
C THR A 6 -32.04 -23.27 4.09
N THR A 7 -31.37 -24.07 4.92
CA THR A 7 -30.74 -25.32 4.52
C THR A 7 -31.40 -26.46 5.30
N ASP A 8 -31.87 -27.46 4.57
CA ASP A 8 -32.34 -28.73 5.13
C ASP A 8 -31.16 -29.71 5.26
N ALA A 9 -31.39 -30.84 5.93
CA ALA A 9 -30.42 -31.93 5.97
C ALA A 9 -30.02 -32.34 4.53
N ASP A 10 -28.72 -32.51 4.33
CA ASP A 10 -28.06 -32.84 3.06
C ASP A 10 -28.03 -31.71 2.02
N THR A 11 -28.27 -30.46 2.44
CA THR A 11 -28.14 -29.25 1.59
C THR A 11 -27.19 -28.23 2.21
N ASP A 12 -26.56 -27.40 1.38
CA ASP A 12 -25.68 -26.31 1.82
C ASP A 12 -25.65 -25.15 0.81
N ILE A 13 -25.27 -23.95 1.27
CA ILE A 13 -25.02 -22.77 0.42
C ILE A 13 -23.66 -22.19 0.76
N ILE A 14 -22.77 -22.17 -0.23
CA ILE A 14 -21.48 -21.50 -0.14
C ILE A 14 -21.59 -20.14 -0.82
N LEU A 15 -21.36 -19.06 -0.07
CA LEU A 15 -21.25 -17.72 -0.64
C LEU A 15 -19.79 -17.35 -0.83
N LYS A 16 -19.47 -16.78 -1.99
CA LYS A 16 -18.16 -16.22 -2.33
C LYS A 16 -18.35 -14.78 -2.77
N VAL A 17 -17.32 -13.96 -2.59
CA VAL A 17 -17.32 -12.55 -2.98
C VAL A 17 -15.98 -12.19 -3.60
N ARG A 18 -15.99 -11.26 -4.55
CA ARG A 18 -14.79 -10.65 -5.13
C ARG A 18 -15.04 -9.21 -5.53
N SER A 19 -13.98 -8.44 -5.66
CA SER A 19 -14.04 -7.01 -6.01
C SER A 19 -13.12 -6.66 -7.18
N SER A 20 -13.37 -5.53 -7.83
CA SER A 20 -12.52 -5.01 -8.90
C SER A 20 -12.58 -3.50 -9.01
N PHE A 21 -11.50 -2.90 -9.53
CA PHE A 21 -11.49 -1.53 -10.01
C PHE A 21 -12.21 -1.36 -11.36
N ASN A 22 -12.44 -2.45 -12.10
CA ASN A 22 -13.06 -2.44 -13.43
C ASN A 22 -14.48 -3.04 -13.39
N LYS A 23 -15.42 -2.38 -14.08
CA LYS A 23 -16.81 -2.82 -14.18
C LYS A 23 -16.97 -4.18 -14.86
N SER A 24 -16.10 -4.51 -15.82
CA SER A 24 -16.14 -5.78 -16.54
C SER A 24 -15.96 -6.98 -15.60
N MET A 25 -15.21 -6.79 -14.50
CA MET A 25 -14.78 -7.88 -13.60
C MET A 25 -14.18 -9.08 -14.35
N ASP A 26 -13.40 -8.79 -15.40
CA ASP A 26 -12.69 -9.81 -16.15
C ASP A 26 -11.59 -10.49 -15.31
N GLY A 27 -11.20 -11.69 -15.72
CA GLY A 27 -10.20 -12.50 -15.00
C GLY A 27 -8.78 -11.92 -15.01
N ASN A 28 -8.52 -10.84 -15.74
CA ASN A 28 -7.22 -10.14 -15.68
C ASN A 28 -7.17 -9.17 -14.49
N CYS A 29 -8.33 -8.72 -14.02
CA CYS A 29 -8.48 -7.70 -12.98
C CYS A 29 -9.21 -8.24 -11.73
N THR A 30 -9.50 -9.53 -11.67
CA THR A 30 -10.21 -10.20 -10.57
C THR A 30 -9.69 -11.59 -10.34
N LEU A 31 -9.78 -12.04 -9.08
CA LEU A 31 -9.49 -13.41 -8.72
C LEU A 31 -10.53 -14.38 -9.32
N SER A 32 -10.08 -15.57 -9.73
CA SER A 32 -10.97 -16.64 -10.19
C SER A 32 -11.90 -17.08 -9.07
N TRP A 33 -13.14 -17.48 -9.39
CA TRP A 33 -14.10 -17.97 -8.39
C TRP A 33 -13.64 -19.24 -7.66
N ASP A 34 -12.75 -20.01 -8.28
CA ASP A 34 -12.18 -21.22 -7.68
C ASP A 34 -11.16 -20.87 -6.59
N ASP A 35 -10.50 -19.71 -6.71
CA ASP A 35 -9.54 -19.20 -5.74
C ASP A 35 -10.18 -18.25 -4.71
N CYS A 36 -11.43 -17.83 -4.93
CA CYS A 36 -12.18 -17.02 -3.97
C CYS A 36 -12.60 -17.87 -2.74
N PRO A 37 -12.18 -17.50 -1.53
CA PRO A 37 -12.58 -18.22 -0.33
C PRO A 37 -14.08 -18.03 -0.04
N PRO A 38 -14.72 -19.00 0.64
CA PRO A 38 -16.06 -18.84 1.20
C PRO A 38 -16.12 -17.67 2.18
N VAL A 39 -17.22 -16.92 2.14
CA VAL A 39 -17.51 -15.87 3.11
C VAL A 39 -18.12 -16.52 4.35
N VAL A 40 -17.78 -16.00 5.53
CA VAL A 40 -18.44 -16.35 6.80
C VAL A 40 -19.54 -15.34 7.12
N ASN A 41 -20.72 -15.80 7.54
CA ASN A 41 -21.88 -14.92 7.70
C ASN A 41 -21.65 -13.89 8.81
N GLY A 42 -21.81 -12.61 8.48
CA GLY A 42 -21.63 -11.50 9.41
C GLY A 42 -20.18 -11.03 9.58
N THR A 43 -19.20 -11.63 8.90
CA THR A 43 -17.82 -11.14 8.97
C THR A 43 -17.57 -9.99 8.01
N ASP A 44 -16.53 -9.21 8.33
CA ASP A 44 -15.94 -8.30 7.37
C ASP A 44 -15.40 -9.10 6.18
N ILE A 45 -15.51 -8.52 4.99
CA ILE A 45 -15.01 -9.09 3.74
C ILE A 45 -13.71 -8.43 3.29
N SER A 46 -13.30 -7.32 3.91
CA SER A 46 -12.07 -6.59 3.57
C SER A 46 -10.80 -7.42 3.76
N ASP A 47 -10.81 -8.38 4.68
CA ASP A 47 -9.70 -9.31 4.93
C ASP A 47 -9.64 -10.48 3.92
N LEU A 48 -10.61 -10.61 3.02
CA LEU A 48 -10.61 -11.69 2.04
C LEU A 48 -9.64 -11.35 0.89
N PRO A 49 -8.78 -12.30 0.46
CA PRO A 49 -7.83 -12.07 -0.65
C PRO A 49 -8.52 -11.78 -1.99
N SER A 50 -9.80 -12.11 -2.14
CA SER A 50 -10.61 -11.79 -3.31
C SER A 50 -11.23 -10.38 -3.28
N VAL A 51 -11.11 -9.67 -2.17
CA VAL A 51 -11.69 -8.36 -1.92
C VAL A 51 -10.58 -7.35 -1.67
N SER A 52 -10.82 -6.10 -2.05
CA SER A 52 -9.94 -5.01 -1.71
C SER A 52 -10.70 -3.74 -1.44
N ASP A 53 -10.31 -3.08 -0.36
CA ASP A 53 -10.76 -1.74 -0.05
C ASP A 53 -10.34 -0.76 -1.14
N GLY A 54 -11.30 0.03 -1.60
CA GLY A 54 -11.14 1.00 -2.69
C GLY A 54 -11.48 0.49 -4.09
N HIS A 55 -11.78 -0.80 -4.26
CA HIS A 55 -12.42 -1.27 -5.47
C HIS A 55 -13.87 -0.77 -5.57
N GLN A 56 -14.25 -0.30 -6.76
CA GLN A 56 -15.57 0.30 -7.00
C GLN A 56 -16.68 -0.72 -7.29
N TYR A 57 -16.28 -1.92 -7.71
CA TYR A 57 -17.22 -2.96 -8.13
C TYR A 57 -17.07 -4.17 -7.23
N ILE A 58 -18.20 -4.79 -6.90
CA ILE A 58 -18.29 -6.03 -6.13
C ILE A 58 -19.18 -7.04 -6.86
N GLN A 59 -18.80 -8.31 -6.84
CA GLN A 59 -19.61 -9.44 -7.29
C GLN A 59 -19.66 -10.48 -6.19
N TRP A 60 -20.80 -11.14 -6.04
CA TRP A 60 -20.96 -12.29 -5.17
C TRP A 60 -21.54 -13.46 -5.96
N ARG A 61 -21.24 -14.68 -5.51
CA ARG A 61 -21.71 -15.93 -6.08
C ARG A 61 -22.22 -16.82 -4.95
N ALA A 62 -23.40 -17.39 -5.14
CA ALA A 62 -23.92 -18.46 -4.29
C ALA A 62 -23.80 -19.79 -5.04
N GLU A 63 -23.21 -20.78 -4.39
CA GLU A 63 -23.14 -22.17 -4.85
C GLU A 63 -24.11 -22.98 -4.00
N PHE A 64 -25.14 -23.54 -4.64
CA PHE A 64 -26.17 -24.35 -3.99
C PHE A 64 -25.77 -25.82 -4.09
N LEU A 65 -25.69 -26.50 -2.95
CA LEU A 65 -25.26 -27.90 -2.85
C LEU A 65 -26.42 -28.75 -2.33
N THR A 66 -26.63 -29.90 -2.94
CA THR A 66 -27.59 -30.91 -2.47
C THR A 66 -27.11 -32.31 -2.87
N PHE A 67 -27.28 -33.28 -1.97
CA PHE A 67 -27.11 -34.71 -2.28
C PHE A 67 -28.45 -35.41 -2.57
N ASP A 68 -29.57 -34.68 -2.41
CA ASP A 68 -30.92 -35.16 -2.64
C ASP A 68 -31.59 -34.32 -3.74
N LEU A 69 -31.88 -34.94 -4.89
CA LEU A 69 -32.49 -34.27 -6.04
C LEU A 69 -33.91 -33.72 -5.76
N ALA A 70 -34.54 -34.11 -4.66
CA ALA A 70 -35.83 -33.58 -4.24
C ALA A 70 -35.73 -32.33 -3.33
N LYS A 71 -34.53 -31.95 -2.91
CA LYS A 71 -34.29 -30.83 -2.00
C LYS A 71 -33.38 -29.78 -2.65
N THR A 72 -33.73 -28.51 -2.45
CA THR A 72 -32.92 -27.37 -2.89
C THR A 72 -32.88 -26.35 -1.75
N PRO A 73 -31.70 -25.93 -1.29
CA PRO A 73 -31.63 -24.90 -0.26
C PRO A 73 -32.10 -23.55 -0.81
N VAL A 74 -32.56 -22.67 0.07
CA VAL A 74 -33.14 -21.37 -0.30
C VAL A 74 -32.29 -20.25 0.25
N LEU A 75 -31.82 -19.36 -0.62
CA LEU A 75 -31.17 -18.11 -0.24
C LEU A 75 -32.21 -16.98 -0.29
N HIS A 76 -32.55 -16.42 0.87
CA HIS A 76 -33.61 -15.41 0.98
C HIS A 76 -33.10 -14.02 0.60
N TRP A 77 -31.95 -13.64 1.14
CA TRP A 77 -31.33 -12.35 0.87
C TRP A 77 -29.84 -12.36 1.17
N VAL A 78 -29.16 -11.42 0.54
CA VAL A 78 -27.76 -11.08 0.77
C VAL A 78 -27.69 -9.58 0.96
N ASN A 79 -26.98 -9.15 2.01
CA ASN A 79 -26.78 -7.75 2.34
C ASN A 79 -25.27 -7.44 2.40
N LEU A 80 -24.86 -6.46 1.59
CA LEU A 80 -23.50 -5.96 1.49
C LEU A 80 -23.46 -4.57 2.12
N SER A 81 -22.92 -4.49 3.33
CA SER A 81 -22.61 -3.21 3.97
C SER A 81 -21.34 -2.64 3.37
N TYR A 82 -21.31 -1.32 3.19
CA TYR A 82 -20.13 -0.60 2.75
C TYR A 82 -20.01 0.72 3.51
N GLU A 83 -18.78 1.17 3.68
CA GLU A 83 -18.47 2.53 4.10
C GLU A 83 -17.99 3.33 2.90
N TYR A 84 -18.31 4.62 2.86
CA TYR A 84 -17.83 5.52 1.82
C TYR A 84 -16.80 6.48 2.40
N GLY A 85 -15.74 6.74 1.65
CA GLY A 85 -14.66 7.61 2.08
C GLY A 85 -13.48 7.56 1.10
N ILE A 86 -12.38 8.19 1.50
CA ILE A 86 -11.08 7.99 0.84
C ILE A 86 -10.42 6.81 1.55
N PRO A 87 -10.42 5.60 0.96
CA PRO A 87 -9.80 4.44 1.60
C PRO A 87 -8.29 4.68 1.71
N PHE A 88 -7.72 4.31 2.86
CA PHE A 88 -6.27 4.22 3.03
C PHE A 88 -5.91 2.74 3.23
N ILE A 89 -4.89 2.27 2.51
CA ILE A 89 -4.53 0.83 2.52
C ILE A 89 -3.56 0.52 3.66
N VAL A 90 -2.65 1.44 3.97
CA VAL A 90 -1.69 1.29 5.07
C VAL A 90 -1.26 2.65 5.58
N ASN A 91 -0.89 2.70 6.85
CA ASN A 91 -0.15 3.80 7.44
C ASN A 91 1.23 3.32 7.90
N SER A 92 2.24 4.15 7.70
CA SER A 92 3.57 3.99 8.28
C SER A 92 3.95 5.25 9.02
N SER A 93 4.67 5.14 10.13
CA SER A 93 5.07 6.29 10.92
C SER A 93 6.51 6.20 11.41
N GLY A 94 7.00 7.37 11.80
CA GLY A 94 8.27 7.55 12.48
C GLY A 94 9.33 8.29 11.66
N CYS A 95 10.21 8.95 12.40
CA CYS A 95 11.35 9.67 11.87
C CYS A 95 12.37 9.79 13.00
N ILE A 96 13.62 9.42 12.74
CA ILE A 96 14.70 9.52 13.73
C ILE A 96 15.70 10.54 13.23
N ARG A 97 16.08 11.47 14.12
CA ARG A 97 17.01 12.56 13.83
C ARG A 97 18.27 12.40 14.66
N TYR A 98 19.41 12.52 14.00
CA TYR A 98 20.72 12.58 14.60
C TYR A 98 21.37 13.91 14.24
N SER A 99 21.74 14.70 15.25
CA SER A 99 22.47 15.95 15.07
C SER A 99 23.90 15.79 15.55
N SER A 100 24.85 16.05 14.67
CA SER A 100 26.27 16.08 14.98
C SER A 100 26.68 17.49 15.41
N HIS A 101 27.33 17.59 16.57
CA HIS A 101 27.86 18.84 17.14
C HIS A 101 29.36 18.70 17.44
N TYR A 102 30.19 18.63 16.40
CA TYR A 102 31.65 18.62 16.57
C TYR A 102 32.23 20.00 16.29
N THR A 103 33.27 20.38 17.05
CA THR A 103 34.02 21.62 16.84
C THR A 103 34.85 21.61 15.55
N ASP A 104 35.25 20.41 15.09
CA ASP A 104 36.18 20.23 13.95
C ASP A 104 35.52 19.64 12.69
N MET A 105 34.22 19.30 12.74
CA MET A 105 33.44 18.88 11.57
C MET A 105 32.24 19.80 11.39
N ARG A 106 31.84 20.10 10.15
CA ARG A 106 30.64 20.91 9.90
C ARG A 106 29.43 20.20 10.47
N ASN A 107 28.63 20.92 11.26
CA ASN A 107 27.36 20.42 11.80
C ASN A 107 26.50 19.84 10.68
N PHE A 108 26.00 18.62 10.90
CA PHE A 108 25.08 17.96 9.99
C PHE A 108 24.02 17.22 10.79
N GLU A 109 22.84 17.10 10.19
CA GLU A 109 21.72 16.32 10.70
C GLU A 109 21.48 15.14 9.75
N LEU A 110 21.45 13.92 10.27
CA LEU A 110 21.01 12.71 9.55
C LEU A 110 19.60 12.37 10.00
N ILE A 111 18.72 12.14 9.04
CA ILE A 111 17.32 11.83 9.25
C ILE A 111 17.02 10.50 8.58
N TYR A 112 16.45 9.56 9.33
CA TYR A 112 15.90 8.33 8.78
C TYR A 112 14.36 8.44 8.81
N ALA A 113 13.72 8.41 7.64
CA ALA A 113 12.28 8.59 7.49
C ALA A 113 11.74 7.63 6.42
N HIS A 114 10.84 6.71 6.81
CA HIS A 114 10.25 5.71 5.93
C HIS A 114 11.30 4.93 5.11
N GLY A 115 12.39 4.49 5.75
CA GLY A 115 13.47 3.76 5.06
C GLY A 115 14.46 4.63 4.28
N ALA A 116 14.10 5.87 3.95
CA ALA A 116 15.03 6.81 3.34
C ALA A 116 15.97 7.41 4.38
N MET A 117 17.22 7.64 3.99
CA MET A 117 18.18 8.41 4.78
C MET A 117 18.43 9.76 4.12
N ILE A 118 18.26 10.83 4.87
CA ILE A 118 18.39 12.22 4.42
C ILE A 118 19.50 12.88 5.23
N LYS A 119 20.41 13.56 4.54
CA LYS A 119 21.47 14.36 5.15
C LYS A 119 21.13 15.83 4.97
N ASN A 120 21.09 16.58 6.07
CA ASN A 120 20.83 18.00 6.13
C ASN A 120 22.07 18.75 6.64
N GLN A 121 22.61 19.66 5.84
CA GLN A 121 23.79 20.47 6.15
C GLN A 121 23.54 21.93 5.76
N THR A 122 24.42 22.84 6.21
CA THR A 122 24.35 24.26 5.81
C THR A 122 24.36 24.48 4.30
N GLU A 123 25.01 23.57 3.55
CA GLU A 123 25.11 23.62 2.08
C GLU A 123 23.88 23.10 1.35
N GLY A 124 22.98 22.38 2.04
CA GLY A 124 21.77 21.81 1.45
C GLY A 124 21.31 20.51 2.09
N VAL A 125 20.21 19.98 1.56
CA VAL A 125 19.59 18.73 2.00
C VAL A 125 19.64 17.71 0.84
N LEU A 126 20.01 16.46 1.14
CA LEU A 126 20.15 15.40 0.14
C LEU A 126 19.61 14.07 0.68
N MET A 127 18.88 13.32 -0.15
CA MET A 127 18.58 11.91 0.13
C MET A 127 19.81 11.08 -0.24
N VAL A 128 20.38 10.40 0.74
CA VAL A 128 21.60 9.60 0.62
C VAL A 128 21.31 8.10 0.54
N SER A 129 20.10 7.69 0.91
CA SER A 129 19.59 6.33 0.67
C SER A 129 18.12 6.42 0.29
N ASP A 130 17.74 5.69 -0.75
CA ASP A 130 16.37 5.65 -1.27
C ASP A 130 15.41 4.96 -0.29
N PRO A 131 14.14 5.38 -0.22
CA PRO A 131 13.10 4.63 0.46
C PRO A 131 12.85 3.29 -0.24
N PRO A 132 12.24 2.30 0.45
CA PRO A 132 11.88 1.01 -0.12
C PRO A 132 10.59 1.11 -0.97
N ILE A 133 10.62 2.01 -1.95
CA ILE A 133 9.56 2.28 -2.92
C ILE A 133 10.16 2.09 -4.31
N SER A 134 9.60 1.16 -5.08
CA SER A 134 9.97 0.92 -6.47
C SER A 134 8.82 1.34 -7.38
N ILE A 135 9.13 2.12 -8.41
CA ILE A 135 8.19 2.59 -9.42
C ILE A 135 8.70 2.08 -10.77
N THR A 136 7.86 1.36 -11.50
CA THR A 136 8.21 0.84 -12.83
C THR A 136 6.97 0.79 -13.72
N ARG A 137 7.15 0.64 -15.03
CA ARG A 137 6.06 0.24 -15.94
C ARG A 137 6.00 -1.27 -16.08
N GLY A 138 4.79 -1.78 -16.23
CA GLY A 138 4.54 -3.20 -16.49
C GLY A 138 3.46 -3.41 -17.53
N THR A 139 3.42 -4.61 -18.09
CA THR A 139 2.39 -5.04 -19.02
C THR A 139 1.82 -6.39 -18.58
N HIS A 140 0.51 -6.56 -18.74
CA HIS A 140 -0.17 -7.83 -18.47
C HIS A 140 -1.37 -7.97 -19.41
N GLY A 141 -1.30 -8.91 -20.35
CA GLY A 141 -2.28 -9.00 -21.43
C GLY A 141 -2.32 -7.69 -22.24
N TYR A 142 -3.48 -7.03 -22.24
CA TYR A 142 -3.67 -5.73 -22.90
C TYR A 142 -3.46 -4.51 -21.99
N LEU A 143 -3.20 -4.72 -20.69
CA LEU A 143 -3.03 -3.65 -19.72
C LEU A 143 -1.59 -3.14 -19.71
N ASN A 144 -1.43 -1.82 -19.78
CA ASN A 144 -0.16 -1.13 -19.55
C ASN A 144 -0.23 -0.39 -18.23
N TYR A 145 0.37 -0.92 -17.17
CA TYR A 145 0.16 -0.39 -15.82
C TYR A 145 1.42 0.24 -15.23
N THR A 146 1.22 1.14 -14.28
CA THR A 146 2.29 1.60 -13.39
C THR A 146 2.37 0.65 -12.22
N LYS A 147 3.51 -0.02 -12.02
CA LYS A 147 3.75 -0.91 -10.90
C LYS A 147 4.43 -0.16 -9.77
N LEU A 148 3.79 -0.18 -8.60
CA LEU A 148 4.35 0.32 -7.35
C LEU A 148 4.58 -0.86 -6.41
N ILE A 149 5.83 -1.02 -5.95
CA ILE A 149 6.17 -1.93 -4.86
C ILE A 149 6.58 -1.06 -3.68
N ILE A 150 5.80 -1.08 -2.61
CA ILE A 150 5.99 -0.22 -1.44
C ILE A 150 6.14 -1.10 -0.22
N THR A 151 7.20 -0.87 0.55
CA THR A 151 7.32 -1.42 1.91
C THR A 151 7.08 -0.30 2.90
N ALA A 152 5.91 -0.32 3.54
CA ALA A 152 5.55 0.59 4.60
C ALA A 152 6.38 0.27 5.86
N ILE A 153 7.38 1.09 6.13
CA ILE A 153 8.29 0.92 7.27
C ILE A 153 7.70 1.60 8.51
N ASN A 154 7.37 0.81 9.53
CA ASN A 154 7.10 1.32 10.87
C ASN A 154 8.41 1.41 11.66
N LEU A 155 8.79 2.62 12.07
CA LEU A 155 10.03 2.83 12.79
C LEU A 155 9.85 2.58 14.29
N THR A 156 10.71 1.74 14.86
CA THR A 156 10.72 1.43 16.28
C THR A 156 12.07 1.81 16.91
N GLY A 157 12.08 2.08 18.23
CA GLY A 157 13.30 2.45 18.97
C GLY A 157 13.31 3.90 19.46
N SER A 158 14.46 4.36 19.94
CA SER A 158 14.60 5.68 20.58
C SER A 158 14.70 6.80 19.55
N GLU A 159 13.86 7.82 19.67
CA GLU A 159 13.79 8.97 18.75
C GLU A 159 14.96 9.95 18.86
N ARG A 160 15.81 9.84 19.90
CA ARG A 160 16.90 10.77 20.19
C ARG A 160 18.12 10.07 20.81
N ALA A 161 19.32 10.46 20.37
CA ALA A 161 20.60 10.11 21.00
C ALA A 161 21.12 11.26 21.88
N PRO A 162 21.82 10.99 22.99
CA PRO A 162 22.62 11.99 23.69
C PRO A 162 23.79 12.46 22.82
N THR A 163 24.05 13.77 22.86
CA THR A 163 24.83 14.54 21.87
C THR A 163 26.35 14.50 22.08
N SER A 164 26.99 13.35 22.27
CA SER A 164 28.46 13.33 22.47
C SER A 164 29.23 12.13 21.91
N GLU A 165 28.59 11.12 21.34
CA GLU A 165 29.28 9.90 20.87
C GLU A 165 28.97 9.59 19.40
N PHE A 166 29.86 8.82 18.76
CA PHE A 166 29.62 8.24 17.45
C PHE A 166 28.38 7.36 17.54
N VAL A 167 27.26 7.81 16.98
CA VAL A 167 26.04 7.02 16.92
C VAL A 167 26.03 6.29 15.60
N THR A 168 26.17 4.97 15.66
CA THR A 168 25.89 4.13 14.50
C THR A 168 24.39 3.89 14.42
N ILE A 169 23.78 4.27 13.30
CA ILE A 169 22.41 3.93 12.96
C ILE A 169 22.45 2.57 12.27
N THR A 170 22.09 1.50 13.00
CA THR A 170 21.93 0.18 12.38
C THR A 170 20.44 -0.12 12.26
N PRO A 171 19.86 -0.08 11.04
CA PRO A 171 18.53 -0.62 10.84
C PRO A 171 18.60 -2.13 11.08
N TYR A 172 17.68 -2.65 11.88
CA TYR A 172 17.39 -4.08 11.89
C TYR A 172 15.95 -4.27 11.40
N ASP A 173 15.83 -5.02 10.31
CA ASP A 173 14.55 -5.33 9.73
C ASP A 173 13.95 -6.53 10.44
N THR A 174 12.68 -6.40 10.80
CA THR A 174 11.81 -7.55 11.00
C THR A 174 11.31 -8.04 9.64
N ASN A 175 10.96 -9.32 9.52
CA ASN A 175 10.46 -9.86 8.26
C ASN A 175 9.26 -9.03 7.75
N SER A 176 9.27 -8.70 6.45
CA SER A 176 8.18 -7.97 5.84
C SER A 176 6.94 -8.85 5.68
N GLU A 177 5.76 -8.36 6.07
CA GLU A 177 4.48 -9.02 5.84
C GLU A 177 3.82 -8.45 4.57
N LEU A 178 3.21 -9.33 3.76
CA LEU A 178 2.47 -8.90 2.57
C LEU A 178 1.08 -8.41 2.99
N ILE A 179 0.79 -7.14 2.77
CA ILE A 179 -0.54 -6.57 2.97
C ILE A 179 -1.40 -6.84 1.74
N THR A 180 -0.85 -6.54 0.56
CA THR A 180 -1.54 -6.83 -0.70
C THR A 180 -0.58 -7.16 -1.83
N GLY A 181 -0.91 -8.20 -2.60
CA GLY A 181 -0.11 -8.73 -3.69
C GLY A 181 -0.70 -8.43 -5.07
N GLY A 182 -0.34 -7.29 -5.66
CA GLY A 182 -0.58 -7.02 -7.07
C GLY A 182 -2.01 -6.64 -7.42
N LEU A 183 -2.66 -5.85 -6.57
CA LEU A 183 -3.98 -5.29 -6.86
C LEU A 183 -3.91 -4.11 -7.81
N TYR A 184 -5.01 -3.84 -8.50
CA TYR A 184 -5.09 -2.78 -9.50
C TYR A 184 -6.08 -1.70 -9.06
N TYR A 185 -5.67 -0.44 -9.20
CA TYR A 185 -6.50 0.73 -8.93
C TYR A 185 -6.49 1.68 -10.12
N LYS A 186 -7.56 2.46 -10.31
CA LYS A 186 -7.56 3.52 -11.34
C LYS A 186 -6.57 4.61 -10.95
N ASN A 187 -6.70 5.14 -9.75
CA ASN A 187 -5.81 6.16 -9.21
C ASN A 187 -5.24 5.68 -7.89
N PHE A 188 -4.03 6.11 -7.58
CA PHE A 188 -3.39 5.82 -6.31
C PHE A 188 -2.63 7.04 -5.81
N THR A 189 -2.74 7.34 -4.52
CA THR A 189 -2.11 8.52 -3.94
C THR A 189 -1.26 8.12 -2.73
N ILE A 190 0.00 8.56 -2.73
CA ILE A 190 0.91 8.48 -1.59
C ILE A 190 0.93 9.84 -0.92
N ASN A 191 0.63 9.89 0.37
CA ASN A 191 0.77 11.08 1.18
C ASN A 191 1.98 10.91 2.13
N ILE A 192 2.91 11.86 2.09
CA ILE A 192 4.10 11.89 2.95
C ILE A 192 4.06 13.16 3.78
N THR A 193 4.03 13.02 5.10
CA THR A 193 4.20 14.13 6.03
C THR A 193 5.69 14.26 6.39
N THR A 194 6.33 15.35 5.96
CA THR A 194 7.77 15.55 6.11
C THR A 194 8.14 17.03 6.12
N TYR A 195 9.20 17.38 6.83
CA TYR A 195 9.81 18.72 6.78
C TYR A 195 10.78 18.87 5.59
N TYR A 196 11.11 17.79 4.90
CA TYR A 196 12.10 17.75 3.82
C TYR A 196 11.44 17.61 2.44
N LEU A 197 10.36 18.38 2.19
CA LEU A 197 9.52 18.27 0.99
C LEU A 197 10.31 18.32 -0.33
N VAL A 198 11.29 19.21 -0.44
CA VAL A 198 12.06 19.43 -1.67
C VAL A 198 12.84 18.17 -2.06
N VAL A 199 13.42 17.48 -1.08
CA VAL A 199 14.24 16.28 -1.32
C VAL A 199 13.37 15.10 -1.69
N TRP A 200 12.24 14.94 -1.01
CA TRP A 200 11.26 13.90 -1.35
C TRP A 200 10.66 14.13 -2.74
N GLU A 201 10.29 15.37 -3.08
CA GLU A 201 9.80 15.67 -4.43
C GLU A 201 10.85 15.36 -5.47
N LYS A 202 12.08 15.83 -5.29
CA LYS A 202 13.17 15.55 -6.23
C LYS A 202 13.33 14.05 -6.46
N TRP A 203 13.36 13.26 -5.37
CA TRP A 203 13.49 11.81 -5.46
C TRP A 203 12.33 11.18 -6.25
N PHE A 204 11.08 11.55 -5.95
CA PHE A 204 9.92 11.04 -6.69
C PHE A 204 9.92 11.46 -8.15
N THR A 205 10.29 12.71 -8.45
CA THR A 205 10.41 13.21 -9.81
C THR A 205 11.43 12.41 -10.60
N ASP A 206 12.66 12.30 -10.09
CA ASP A 206 13.75 11.56 -10.74
C ASP A 206 13.34 10.08 -10.94
N THR A 207 12.80 9.43 -9.90
CA THR A 207 12.39 8.02 -9.94
C THR A 207 11.24 7.76 -10.93
N CYS A 208 10.25 8.65 -10.99
CA CYS A 208 9.16 8.54 -11.95
C CYS A 208 9.63 8.77 -13.39
N GLU A 209 10.53 9.73 -13.61
CA GLU A 209 11.12 10.00 -14.93
C GLU A 209 11.96 8.82 -15.43
N ASP A 210 12.78 8.23 -14.55
CA ASP A 210 13.56 7.02 -14.86
C ASP A 210 12.67 5.81 -15.18
N ALA A 211 11.50 5.72 -14.54
CA ALA A 211 10.48 4.74 -14.84
C ALA A 211 9.67 5.05 -16.12
N GLY A 212 9.95 6.17 -16.78
CA GLY A 212 9.33 6.61 -18.02
C GLY A 212 7.92 7.22 -17.85
N LEU A 213 7.56 7.64 -16.63
CA LEU A 213 6.34 8.41 -16.40
C LEU A 213 6.57 9.90 -16.67
N VAL A 214 5.52 10.58 -17.10
CA VAL A 214 5.54 12.02 -17.35
C VAL A 214 4.77 12.71 -16.24
N ASN A 215 5.20 13.92 -15.85
CA ASN A 215 4.43 14.74 -14.93
C ASN A 215 3.17 15.27 -15.62
N GLY A 216 1.99 14.97 -15.07
CA GLY A 216 0.70 15.39 -15.57
C GLY A 216 -0.45 14.56 -15.00
N THR A 217 -1.67 14.93 -15.37
CA THR A 217 -2.91 14.30 -14.85
C THR A 217 -3.52 13.26 -15.79
N ASP A 218 -2.92 13.05 -16.96
CA ASP A 218 -3.40 12.03 -17.90
C ASP A 218 -3.16 10.61 -17.35
N PRO A 219 -3.95 9.61 -17.75
CA PRO A 219 -3.73 8.25 -17.28
C PRO A 219 -2.35 7.71 -17.69
N GLY A 220 -1.67 6.99 -16.81
CA GLY A 220 -0.29 6.55 -16.97
C GLY A 220 0.79 7.58 -16.60
N ASN A 221 0.38 8.77 -16.12
CA ASN A 221 1.25 9.83 -15.63
C ASN A 221 1.17 9.95 -14.10
N TYR A 222 1.97 10.85 -13.54
CA TYR A 222 1.97 11.18 -12.12
C TYR A 222 1.93 12.70 -11.91
N ASN A 223 1.43 13.15 -10.76
CA ASN A 223 1.49 14.55 -10.35
C ASN A 223 1.92 14.66 -8.88
N ILE A 224 2.68 15.69 -8.56
CA ILE A 224 3.10 16.00 -7.20
C ILE A 224 2.49 17.33 -6.76
N ALA A 225 1.87 17.34 -5.58
CA ALA A 225 1.35 18.54 -4.94
C ALA A 225 1.95 18.71 -3.55
N ARG A 226 2.23 19.96 -3.18
CA ARG A 226 2.75 20.35 -1.86
C ARG A 226 1.70 21.15 -1.11
N GLU A 227 1.54 20.83 0.18
CA GLU A 227 0.71 21.62 1.09
C GLU A 227 1.34 21.58 2.49
N GLU A 228 1.75 22.74 3.02
CA GLU A 228 2.40 22.86 4.32
C GLU A 228 3.59 21.90 4.54
N ASN A 229 3.38 20.80 5.28
CA ASN A 229 4.33 19.73 5.58
C ASN A 229 3.95 18.39 4.91
N ARG A 230 3.02 18.42 3.95
CA ARG A 230 2.52 17.25 3.23
C ARG A 230 2.96 17.31 1.77
N LEU A 231 3.60 16.24 1.32
CA LEU A 231 3.84 15.94 -0.09
C LEU A 231 2.82 14.88 -0.53
N GLN A 232 2.04 15.20 -1.56
CA GLN A 232 1.07 14.29 -2.15
C GLN A 232 1.56 13.88 -3.54
N ILE A 233 1.72 12.58 -3.77
CA ILE A 233 2.10 11.99 -5.06
C ILE A 233 0.91 11.20 -5.57
N SER A 234 0.32 11.67 -6.67
CA SER A 234 -0.86 11.05 -7.29
C SER A 234 -0.45 10.37 -8.59
N PHE A 235 -0.67 9.06 -8.65
CA PHE A 235 -0.55 8.25 -9.87
C PHE A 235 -1.92 8.19 -10.54
N CYS A 236 -1.99 8.78 -11.73
CA CYS A 236 -3.23 8.91 -12.50
C CYS A 236 -3.36 7.71 -13.44
N GLY A 237 -4.50 7.05 -13.43
CA GLY A 237 -4.74 5.89 -14.28
C GLY A 237 -6.21 5.74 -14.66
N ASP A 238 -6.47 4.70 -15.44
CA ASP A 238 -7.79 4.38 -15.97
C ASP A 238 -7.96 2.85 -16.11
N GLU A 239 -9.00 2.42 -16.82
CA GLU A 239 -9.30 0.99 -17.03
C GLU A 239 -8.27 0.27 -17.93
N THR A 240 -7.51 1.01 -18.72
CA THR A 240 -6.49 0.51 -19.65
C THR A 240 -5.06 0.69 -19.13
N ARG A 241 -4.87 1.70 -18.28
CA ARG A 241 -3.61 2.08 -17.64
C ARG A 241 -3.77 2.20 -16.12
N PRO A 242 -4.07 1.09 -15.42
CA PRO A 242 -4.24 1.11 -13.98
C PRO A 242 -2.90 1.19 -13.25
N ILE A 243 -2.99 1.34 -11.94
CA ILE A 243 -1.86 1.29 -11.01
C ILE A 243 -1.87 -0.08 -10.32
N ASN A 244 -0.81 -0.86 -10.50
CA ASN A 244 -0.63 -2.14 -9.83
C ASN A 244 0.17 -1.95 -8.55
N ILE A 245 -0.41 -2.32 -7.41
CA ILE A 245 0.19 -2.11 -6.08
C ILE A 245 0.59 -3.45 -5.47
N TRP A 246 1.84 -3.51 -5.04
CA TRP A 246 2.36 -4.51 -4.13
C TRP A 246 2.75 -3.81 -2.84
N LEU A 247 2.05 -4.13 -1.76
CA LEU A 247 2.22 -3.47 -0.48
C LEU A 247 2.67 -4.45 0.57
N LYS A 248 3.73 -4.08 1.28
CA LYS A 248 4.25 -4.80 2.43
C LYS A 248 4.29 -3.87 3.63
N SER A 249 4.14 -4.42 4.82
CA SER A 249 4.56 -3.78 6.07
C SER A 249 5.88 -4.39 6.52
N ALA A 250 6.74 -3.59 7.13
CA ALA A 250 7.86 -4.09 7.90
C ALA A 250 8.09 -3.16 9.09
N GLU A 251 8.71 -3.68 10.14
CA GLU A 251 9.24 -2.84 11.21
C GLU A 251 10.76 -2.76 11.07
N ALA A 252 11.28 -1.54 11.10
CA ALA A 252 12.71 -1.29 11.19
C ALA A 252 12.99 -0.62 12.53
N GLY A 253 13.81 -1.27 13.35
CA GLY A 253 14.31 -0.66 14.57
C GLY A 253 15.66 0.01 14.36
N ILE A 254 15.93 1.09 15.10
CA ILE A 254 17.25 1.71 15.12
C ILE A 254 17.84 1.58 16.52
N ALA A 255 18.97 0.89 16.61
CA ALA A 255 19.80 0.88 17.82
C ALA A 255 20.86 1.99 17.71
N MET A 256 20.84 2.94 18.64
CA MET A 256 21.92 3.90 18.80
C MET A 256 22.94 3.30 19.77
N LYS A 257 24.12 2.91 19.26
CA LYS A 257 25.24 2.48 20.11
C LYS A 257 26.23 3.61 20.25
N GLY A 258 26.60 3.92 21.49
CA GLY A 258 27.78 4.71 21.80
C GLY A 258 29.00 3.80 21.88
N ASP A 259 30.09 4.20 21.23
CA ASP A 259 31.38 3.52 21.39
C ASP A 259 31.99 3.99 22.72
N GLY A 260 31.97 3.10 23.72
CA GLY A 260 32.57 3.32 25.04
C GLY A 260 34.07 3.07 25.10
#